data_AF-A0A925RG02-F1
#
_entry.id   AF-A0A925RG02-F1
#
_cell.length_a   1.000
_cell.length_b   1.000
_cell.length_c   1.000
_cell.angle_alpha   90.00
_cell.angle_beta   90.00
_cell.angle_gamma   90.00
#
_symmetry.space_group_name_H-M   'P 1'
#
loop_
_entity.id
_entity.type
_entity.pdbx_description
1 polymer ?
#
loop_
_entity_poly.entity_id
_entity_poly.type
_entity_poly.pdbx_seq_one_letter_code
_entity_poly.pdbx_strand_id
1 'polypeptide(L)'
;ETAKKQMEERTSVYRDQVTRIEERIAALKEKPEEDLTALDKRRIVTYEQQKKLYQTQLEAMEQAVGRVSSPDAAISRKLGITALAVTTQDLFLCCNSVEGNGYEVWRMTHEFSEPTKVVSSLGGCCGQCDIQATDDHLVLAENTKFKVALLDRDGNRQTDFGKGDRKAIDGFGSCCNPMNVRCCDNGDILTAESSIGTIKRFSKDGELLGVVGKAKIGGGCKHVALGFDAQRNRYYMMNVDKDHICVLVPNAEAPELTSDEVMAKEARLGLGEKLVGEWSLDGKPLPNAKDANDAAGASAEAIRAALEAVALAKPRAQSDPYSANYFHFEADGKLTTQGGSMSSQELGWECVRHEGNTLFASQIQGNIQYYEYKIEFVSDDEATISLMHNEHVLSSNRYKRVKPEPAAVEAEAAETEPAKTEAVETEAAETGATSKGAEE
;
A
#
# COMPACT_ATOMS: atom_id res chain seq x y z
N GLU A 1 8.37 -19.49 29.19
CA GLU A 1 9.41 -18.59 29.72
C GLU A 1 9.83 -17.52 28.71
N THR A 2 10.21 -17.91 27.49
CA THR A 2 10.62 -16.98 26.41
C THR A 2 9.62 -15.87 26.10
N ALA A 3 8.31 -16.17 26.09
CA ALA A 3 7.29 -15.14 25.90
C ALA A 3 7.31 -14.05 26.99
N LYS A 4 7.62 -14.41 28.25
CA LYS A 4 7.77 -13.43 29.34
C LYS A 4 9.00 -12.55 29.10
N LYS A 5 10.13 -13.15 28.71
CA LYS A 5 11.37 -12.43 28.39
C LYS A 5 11.19 -11.43 27.25
N GLN A 6 10.52 -11.82 26.16
CA GLN A 6 10.24 -10.92 25.03
C GLN A 6 9.32 -9.76 25.40
N MET A 7 8.32 -10.01 26.25
CA MET A 7 7.47 -8.94 26.74
C MET A 7 8.24 -7.97 27.63
N GLU A 8 9.11 -8.49 28.51
CA GLU A 8 9.99 -7.67 29.35
C GLU A 8 10.90 -6.78 28.50
N GLU A 9 11.55 -7.35 27.48
CA GLU A 9 12.38 -6.62 26.50
C GLU A 9 11.58 -5.54 25.75
N ARG A 10 10.31 -5.82 25.38
CA ARG A 10 9.45 -4.81 24.75
C ARG A 10 9.10 -3.70 25.71
N THR A 11 8.70 -4.02 26.94
CA THR A 11 8.33 -3.02 27.95
C THR A 11 9.53 -2.20 28.41
N SER A 12 10.74 -2.77 28.45
CA SER A 12 11.95 -2.04 28.84
C SER A 12 12.24 -0.90 27.87
N VAL A 13 12.06 -1.10 26.57
CA VAL A 13 12.22 -0.03 25.57
C VAL A 13 11.29 1.16 25.86
N TYR A 14 10.02 0.91 26.22
CA TYR A 14 9.08 1.97 26.57
C TYR A 14 9.44 2.64 27.90
N ARG A 15 9.88 1.88 28.90
CA ARG A 15 10.38 2.43 30.17
C ARG A 15 11.58 3.35 29.91
N ASP A 16 12.54 2.92 29.10
CA ASP A 16 13.72 3.73 28.73
C ASP A 16 13.35 5.00 27.96
N GLN A 17 12.29 4.97 27.13
CA GLN A 17 11.78 6.17 26.46
C GLN A 17 11.14 7.14 27.46
N VAL A 18 10.34 6.63 28.40
CA VAL A 18 9.74 7.44 29.47
C VAL A 18 10.83 8.11 30.31
N THR A 19 11.83 7.35 30.78
CA THR A 19 12.97 7.87 31.55
C THR A 19 13.71 8.97 30.80
N ARG A 20 14.04 8.76 29.51
CA ARG A 20 14.72 9.79 28.70
C ARG A 20 13.89 11.06 28.51
N ILE A 21 12.57 10.95 28.41
CA ILE A 21 11.68 12.12 28.32
C ILE A 21 11.63 12.85 29.68
N GLU A 22 11.58 12.11 30.79
CA GLU A 22 11.64 12.67 32.14
C GLU A 22 12.94 13.44 32.39
N GLU A 23 14.09 12.88 32.01
CA GLU A 23 15.39 13.55 32.10
C GLU A 23 15.41 14.86 31.30
N ARG A 24 14.84 14.88 30.09
CA ARG A 24 14.73 16.10 29.27
C ARG A 24 13.81 17.16 29.89
N ILE A 25 12.71 16.74 30.50
CA ILE A 25 11.81 17.64 31.22
C ILE A 25 12.53 18.20 32.45
N ALA A 26 13.24 17.37 33.21
CA ALA A 26 14.00 17.78 34.39
C ALA A 26 15.09 18.80 34.03
N ALA A 27 15.90 18.52 33.01
CA ALA A 27 16.95 19.43 32.54
C ALA A 27 16.41 20.79 32.09
N LEU A 28 15.19 20.84 31.54
CA LEU A 28 14.53 22.10 31.22
C LEU A 28 14.00 22.81 32.47
N LYS A 29 13.47 22.08 33.46
CA LYS A 29 12.94 22.63 34.72
C LYS A 29 14.01 23.05 35.73
N GLU A 30 15.26 22.61 35.58
CA GLU A 30 16.40 23.09 36.38
C GLU A 30 16.78 24.54 36.08
N LYS A 31 16.41 25.07 34.91
CA LYS A 31 16.60 26.48 34.60
C LYS A 31 15.69 27.33 35.52
N PRO A 32 16.19 28.45 36.06
CA PRO A 32 15.34 29.41 36.76
C PRO A 32 14.13 29.82 35.90
N GLU A 33 12.97 30.03 36.51
CA GLU A 33 11.73 30.31 35.77
C GLU A 33 11.84 31.58 34.89
N GLU A 34 12.67 32.53 35.33
CA GLU A 34 12.99 33.78 34.63
C GLU A 34 13.79 33.53 33.34
N ASP A 35 14.56 32.45 33.27
CA ASP A 35 15.41 32.06 32.14
C ASP A 35 14.68 31.11 31.16
N LEU A 36 13.46 30.69 31.49
CA LEU A 36 12.67 29.81 30.62
C LEU A 36 12.10 30.58 29.43
N THR A 37 12.71 30.36 28.27
CA THR A 37 12.22 30.89 27.00
C THR A 37 10.81 30.37 26.68
N ALA A 38 10.04 31.10 25.87
CA ALA A 38 8.73 30.64 25.38
C ALA A 38 8.82 29.29 24.63
N LEU A 39 9.95 29.02 23.99
CA LEU A 39 10.23 27.74 23.33
C LEU A 39 10.43 26.62 24.34
N ASP A 40 11.16 26.85 25.42
CA ASP A 40 11.37 25.87 26.49
C ASP A 40 10.04 25.49 27.14
N LYS A 41 9.16 26.47 27.41
CA LYS A 41 7.81 26.21 27.94
C LYS A 41 6.98 25.34 26.99
N ARG A 42 7.02 25.59 25.68
CA ARG A 42 6.35 24.73 24.68
C ARG A 42 6.95 23.33 24.61
N ARG A 43 8.27 23.19 24.72
CA ARG A 43 8.97 21.90 24.73
C ARG A 43 8.57 21.07 25.95
N ILE A 44 8.50 21.68 27.14
CA ILE A 44 8.04 21.00 28.35
C ILE A 44 6.63 20.42 28.14
N VAL A 45 5.67 21.24 27.65
CA VAL A 45 4.30 20.77 27.39
C VAL A 45 4.29 19.62 26.37
N THR A 46 5.09 19.74 25.30
CA THR A 46 5.19 18.70 24.27
C THR A 46 5.76 17.40 24.85
N TYR A 47 6.81 17.47 25.66
CA TYR A 47 7.41 16.31 26.31
C TYR A 47 6.48 15.69 27.35
N GLU A 48 5.71 16.48 28.11
CA GLU A 48 4.72 15.95 29.04
C GLU A 48 3.60 15.20 28.31
N GLN A 49 3.15 15.70 27.16
CA GLN A 49 2.20 14.98 26.30
C GLN A 49 2.79 13.68 25.73
N GLN A 50 4.04 13.71 25.24
CA GLN A 50 4.74 12.51 24.76
C GLN A 50 4.93 11.48 25.88
N LYS A 51 5.36 11.91 27.06
CA LYS A 51 5.50 11.06 28.25
C LYS A 51 4.18 10.38 28.57
N LYS A 52 3.08 11.14 28.65
CA LYS A 52 1.74 10.60 28.93
C LYS A 52 1.31 9.55 27.89
N LEU A 53 1.60 9.79 26.61
CA LEU A 53 1.33 8.84 25.54
C LEU A 53 2.10 7.53 25.76
N TYR A 54 3.41 7.59 25.98
CA TYR A 54 4.23 6.39 26.21
C TYR A 54 3.89 5.67 27.52
N GLN A 55 3.55 6.40 28.59
CA GLN A 55 3.07 5.80 29.84
C GLN A 55 1.74 5.07 29.63
N THR A 56 0.79 5.68 28.92
CA THR A 56 -0.48 5.04 28.59
C THR A 56 -0.26 3.78 27.74
N GLN A 57 0.66 3.82 26.76
CA GLN A 57 1.02 2.65 25.97
C GLN A 57 1.70 1.56 26.80
N LEU A 58 2.61 1.92 27.70
CA LEU A 58 3.27 1.00 28.63
C LEU A 58 2.25 0.34 29.56
N GLU A 59 1.38 1.12 30.20
CA GLU A 59 0.30 0.61 31.06
C GLU A 59 -0.65 -0.31 30.28
N ALA A 60 -1.02 0.07 29.05
CA ALA A 60 -1.84 -0.78 28.19
C ALA A 60 -1.13 -2.09 27.83
N MET A 61 0.18 -2.05 27.56
CA MET A 61 0.97 -3.25 27.30
C MET A 61 1.10 -4.14 28.54
N GLU A 62 1.37 -3.57 29.71
CA GLU A 62 1.47 -4.31 30.99
C GLU A 62 0.11 -4.89 31.41
N GLN A 63 -1.00 -4.17 31.19
CA GLN A 63 -2.35 -4.70 31.37
C GLN A 63 -2.71 -5.76 30.33
N ALA A 64 -2.26 -5.61 29.09
CA ALA A 64 -2.41 -6.63 28.05
C ALA A 64 -1.58 -7.88 28.37
N VAL A 65 -0.45 -7.77 29.06
CA VAL A 65 0.24 -8.95 29.62
C VAL A 65 -0.69 -9.69 30.58
N GLY A 66 -1.44 -8.97 31.42
CA GLY A 66 -2.42 -9.56 32.33
C GLY A 66 -3.65 -10.18 31.67
N ARG A 67 -4.05 -9.70 30.47
CA ARG A 67 -5.32 -10.11 29.80
C ARG A 67 -5.15 -10.94 28.52
N VAL A 68 -4.10 -10.71 27.74
CA VAL A 68 -3.84 -11.31 26.41
C VAL A 68 -2.79 -12.43 26.49
N SER A 69 -2.04 -12.52 27.59
CA SER A 69 -1.09 -13.61 27.82
C SER A 69 -1.65 -14.61 28.83
N SER A 70 -2.72 -15.33 28.49
CA SER A 70 -2.72 -16.70 29.00
C SER A 70 -1.43 -17.33 28.43
N PRO A 71 -0.58 -17.96 29.25
CA PRO A 71 0.56 -18.72 28.75
C PRO A 71 0.17 -19.60 27.55
N ASP A 72 -1.06 -20.10 27.56
CA ASP A 72 -1.66 -20.92 26.50
C ASP A 72 -1.79 -20.19 25.16
N ALA A 73 -2.15 -18.91 25.11
CA ALA A 73 -2.22 -18.15 23.84
C ALA A 73 -0.83 -17.89 23.26
N ALA A 74 0.15 -17.58 24.11
CA ALA A 74 1.54 -17.40 23.71
C ALA A 74 2.16 -18.73 23.24
N ILE A 75 1.88 -19.82 23.96
CA ILE A 75 2.27 -21.18 23.58
C ILE A 75 1.60 -21.57 22.26
N SER A 76 0.29 -21.39 22.12
CA SER A 76 -0.46 -21.72 20.89
C SER A 76 0.11 -20.98 19.68
N ARG A 77 0.47 -19.70 19.84
CA ARG A 77 1.14 -18.95 18.77
C ARG A 77 2.50 -19.55 18.43
N LYS A 78 3.30 -19.92 19.43
CA LYS A 78 4.62 -20.55 19.22
C LYS A 78 4.54 -21.96 18.63
N LEU A 79 3.45 -22.68 18.88
CA LEU A 79 3.14 -23.97 18.27
C LEU A 79 2.49 -23.83 16.89
N GLY A 80 2.29 -22.61 16.40
CA GLY A 80 1.75 -22.36 15.07
C GLY A 80 2.66 -22.94 13.99
N ILE A 81 2.08 -23.81 13.17
CA ILE A 81 2.69 -24.39 11.97
C ILE A 81 2.29 -23.51 10.80
N THR A 82 3.26 -23.01 10.04
CA THR A 82 3.00 -22.16 8.88
C THR A 82 3.05 -22.90 7.56
N ALA A 83 3.81 -24.00 7.50
CA ALA A 83 3.91 -24.82 6.30
C ALA A 83 4.38 -26.24 6.64
N LEU A 84 4.03 -27.17 5.76
CA LEU A 84 4.40 -28.58 5.82
C LEU A 84 4.79 -29.03 4.42
N ALA A 85 5.88 -29.79 4.33
CA ALA A 85 6.35 -30.38 3.09
C ALA A 85 6.72 -31.84 3.32
N VAL A 86 6.55 -32.69 2.31
CA VAL A 86 6.75 -34.14 2.42
C VAL A 86 7.59 -34.61 1.24
N THR A 87 8.56 -35.47 1.51
CA THR A 87 9.32 -36.23 0.53
C THR A 87 9.02 -37.72 0.68
N THR A 88 9.63 -38.58 -0.14
CA THR A 88 9.46 -40.04 0.07
C THR A 88 10.01 -40.54 1.41
N GLN A 89 10.95 -39.81 2.01
CA GLN A 89 11.65 -40.23 3.23
C GLN A 89 11.22 -39.44 4.46
N ASP A 90 10.93 -38.14 4.32
CA ASP A 90 10.81 -37.23 5.45
C ASP A 90 9.56 -36.36 5.37
N LEU A 91 9.18 -35.85 6.53
CA LEU A 91 8.25 -34.75 6.72
C LEU A 91 9.03 -33.55 7.25
N PHE A 92 8.84 -32.39 6.62
CA PHE A 92 9.36 -31.11 7.05
C PHE A 92 8.22 -30.22 7.55
N LEU A 93 8.44 -29.56 8.68
CA LEU A 93 7.48 -28.70 9.34
C LEU A 93 8.13 -27.34 9.63
N CYS A 94 7.53 -26.28 9.11
CA CYS A 94 7.91 -24.90 9.42
C CYS A 94 7.01 -24.37 10.54
N CYS A 95 7.62 -23.89 11.63
CA CYS A 95 6.90 -23.34 12.77
C CYS A 95 7.57 -22.07 13.30
N ASN A 96 6.85 -21.35 14.16
CA ASN A 96 7.42 -20.20 14.86
C ASN A 96 8.59 -20.65 15.73
N SER A 97 9.69 -19.92 15.63
CA SER A 97 10.87 -20.14 16.46
C SER A 97 10.51 -20.02 17.94
N VAL A 98 11.03 -20.93 18.77
CA VAL A 98 10.86 -20.89 20.22
C VAL A 98 11.39 -19.57 20.77
N GLU A 99 12.52 -19.11 20.22
CA GLU A 99 13.18 -17.85 20.56
C GLU A 99 13.06 -16.80 19.44
N GLY A 100 12.89 -15.54 19.81
CA GLY A 100 12.73 -14.45 18.84
C GLY A 100 11.36 -14.44 18.13
N ASN A 101 11.29 -13.75 16.99
CA ASN A 101 10.07 -13.59 16.18
C ASN A 101 10.20 -14.26 14.80
N GLY A 102 11.13 -15.22 14.68
CA GLY A 102 11.43 -15.92 13.43
C GLY A 102 10.75 -17.28 13.32
N TYR A 103 11.26 -18.10 12.40
CA TYR A 103 10.81 -19.45 12.12
C TYR A 103 11.95 -20.46 12.23
N GLU A 104 11.58 -21.71 12.35
CA GLU A 104 12.47 -22.85 12.31
C GLU A 104 11.85 -23.95 11.45
N VAL A 105 12.68 -24.80 10.86
CA VAL A 105 12.23 -25.99 10.12
C VAL A 105 12.74 -27.24 10.82
N TRP A 106 11.81 -28.15 11.07
CA TRP A 106 12.05 -29.45 11.67
C TRP A 106 11.81 -30.54 10.64
N ARG A 107 12.71 -31.52 10.61
CA ARG A 107 12.58 -32.76 9.84
C ARG A 107 12.21 -33.91 10.78
N MET A 108 11.34 -34.81 10.33
CA MET A 108 10.96 -36.03 11.04
C MET A 108 10.57 -37.13 10.05
N THR A 109 10.38 -38.34 10.54
CA THR A 109 9.82 -39.45 9.74
C THR A 109 8.33 -39.23 9.45
N HIS A 110 7.74 -40.07 8.59
CA HIS A 110 6.30 -40.03 8.29
C HIS A 110 5.42 -40.45 9.48
N GLU A 111 6.00 -41.12 10.47
CA GLU A 111 5.38 -41.47 11.75
C GLU A 111 5.53 -40.36 12.80
N PHE A 112 6.02 -39.17 12.42
CA PHE A 112 6.29 -38.05 13.32
C PHE A 112 7.32 -38.38 14.41
N SER A 113 8.29 -39.26 14.11
CA SER A 113 9.39 -39.63 15.01
C SER A 113 10.72 -39.00 14.60
N GLU A 114 11.71 -39.05 15.51
CA GLU A 114 13.07 -38.54 15.29
C GLU A 114 13.16 -37.06 14.86
N PRO A 115 12.49 -36.13 15.57
CA PRO A 115 12.48 -34.73 15.18
C PRO A 115 13.88 -34.11 15.26
N THR A 116 14.34 -33.58 14.14
CA THR A 116 15.64 -32.90 14.01
C THR A 116 15.41 -31.49 13.50
N LYS A 117 15.88 -30.47 14.23
CA LYS A 117 15.88 -29.09 13.74
C LYS A 117 16.94 -28.94 12.66
N VAL A 118 16.52 -28.71 11.42
CA VAL A 118 17.41 -28.60 10.25
C VAL A 118 17.68 -27.15 9.86
N VAL A 119 16.75 -26.23 10.15
CA VAL A 119 16.93 -24.80 9.89
C VAL A 119 16.48 -23.99 11.10
N SER A 120 17.26 -22.96 11.46
CA SER A 120 16.95 -22.07 12.58
C SER A 120 17.11 -20.60 12.20
N SER A 121 16.60 -19.73 13.07
CA SER A 121 16.80 -18.27 12.95
C SER A 121 16.30 -17.70 11.63
N LEU A 122 15.25 -18.27 11.06
CA LEU A 122 14.64 -17.75 9.84
C LEU A 122 13.94 -16.45 10.16
N GLY A 123 14.28 -15.40 9.42
CA GLY A 123 13.43 -14.21 9.39
C GLY A 123 12.09 -14.58 8.81
N GLY A 124 11.03 -13.97 9.31
CA GLY A 124 9.80 -13.94 8.55
C GLY A 124 8.95 -12.75 8.92
N CYS A 125 8.18 -12.31 7.94
CA CYS A 125 7.27 -11.21 8.10
C CYS A 125 5.84 -11.78 8.20
N CYS A 126 4.99 -11.09 8.94
CA CYS A 126 3.54 -11.25 8.80
C CYS A 126 2.99 -12.67 9.09
N GLY A 127 3.64 -13.39 10.01
CA GLY A 127 3.12 -14.67 10.51
C GLY A 127 3.30 -15.85 9.55
N GLN A 128 4.08 -15.70 8.48
CA GLN A 128 4.26 -16.74 7.48
C GLN A 128 5.73 -16.96 7.09
N CYS A 129 6.07 -18.23 6.96
CA CYS A 129 7.26 -18.73 6.30
C CYS A 129 6.89 -20.05 5.63
N ASP A 130 7.06 -20.10 4.32
CA ASP A 130 6.59 -21.21 3.50
C ASP A 130 7.73 -22.11 3.05
N ILE A 131 7.45 -23.41 2.96
CA ILE A 131 8.38 -24.44 2.53
C ILE A 131 7.71 -25.39 1.53
N GLN A 132 8.52 -25.92 0.62
CA GLN A 132 8.21 -27.08 -0.20
C GLN A 132 9.38 -28.05 -0.11
N ALA A 133 9.18 -29.28 -0.56
CA ALA A 133 10.25 -30.26 -0.64
C ALA A 133 10.12 -31.08 -1.92
N THR A 134 11.28 -31.44 -2.45
CA THR A 134 11.49 -32.49 -3.45
C THR A 134 12.40 -33.54 -2.80
N ASP A 135 12.57 -34.71 -3.41
CA ASP A 135 13.48 -35.72 -2.85
C ASP A 135 14.94 -35.23 -2.79
N ASP A 136 15.31 -34.26 -3.61
CA ASP A 136 16.66 -33.68 -3.65
C ASP A 136 16.83 -32.44 -2.77
N HIS A 137 15.78 -31.64 -2.57
CA HIS A 137 15.88 -30.32 -1.95
C HIS A 137 14.71 -29.99 -1.01
N LEU A 138 15.04 -29.37 0.12
CA LEU A 138 14.13 -28.52 0.89
C LEU A 138 14.16 -27.10 0.30
N VAL A 139 13.01 -26.61 -0.17
CA VAL A 139 12.86 -25.31 -0.82
C VAL A 139 12.16 -24.33 0.12
N LEU A 140 12.81 -23.20 0.40
CA LEU A 140 12.39 -22.26 1.43
C LEU A 140 12.15 -20.85 0.86
N ALA A 141 10.99 -20.27 1.16
CA ALA A 141 10.69 -18.86 0.89
C ALA A 141 11.26 -17.95 1.99
N GLU A 142 12.46 -17.40 1.79
CA GLU A 142 13.07 -16.44 2.71
C GLU A 142 12.55 -15.02 2.45
N ASN A 143 11.28 -14.79 2.76
CA ASN A 143 10.53 -13.57 2.44
C ASN A 143 11.22 -12.27 2.90
N THR A 144 11.88 -12.24 4.06
CA THR A 144 12.61 -11.05 4.55
C THR A 144 13.96 -10.82 3.88
N LYS A 145 14.47 -11.81 3.12
CA LYS A 145 15.75 -11.73 2.40
C LYS A 145 15.57 -11.59 0.89
N PHE A 146 14.32 -11.60 0.42
CA PHE A 146 13.99 -11.53 -0.98
C PHE A 146 14.55 -12.66 -1.84
N LYS A 147 14.48 -13.88 -1.31
CA LYS A 147 15.12 -15.04 -1.92
C LYS A 147 14.32 -16.33 -1.72
N VAL A 148 14.58 -17.28 -2.61
CA VAL A 148 14.25 -18.69 -2.43
C VAL A 148 15.55 -19.44 -2.19
N ALA A 149 15.62 -20.23 -1.13
CA ALA A 149 16.78 -21.06 -0.82
C ALA A 149 16.50 -22.52 -1.15
N LEU A 150 17.47 -23.19 -1.77
CA LEU A 150 17.51 -24.63 -1.95
C LEU A 150 18.51 -25.20 -0.96
N LEU A 151 18.00 -26.01 -0.05
CA LEU A 151 18.75 -26.65 1.02
C LEU A 151 18.76 -28.15 0.78
N ASP A 152 19.80 -28.83 1.25
CA ASP A 152 19.79 -30.28 1.34
C ASP A 152 18.82 -30.77 2.43
N ARG A 153 18.71 -32.09 2.55
CA ARG A 153 17.87 -32.78 3.55
C ARG A 153 18.18 -32.38 5.00
N ASP A 154 19.42 -32.01 5.31
CA ASP A 154 19.87 -31.62 6.65
C ASP A 154 19.81 -30.10 6.87
N GLY A 155 19.29 -29.34 5.90
CA GLY A 155 19.14 -27.89 5.97
C GLY A 155 20.39 -27.11 5.58
N ASN A 156 21.44 -27.76 5.05
CA ASN A 156 22.61 -27.06 4.54
C ASN A 156 22.28 -26.41 3.21
N ARG A 157 22.64 -25.13 3.08
CA ARG A 157 22.39 -24.37 1.85
C ARG A 157 23.24 -24.87 0.70
N GLN A 158 22.59 -25.18 -0.41
CA GLN A 158 23.25 -25.54 -1.67
C GLN A 158 23.27 -24.36 -2.64
N THR A 159 22.13 -23.70 -2.83
CA THR A 159 22.01 -22.50 -3.67
C THR A 159 20.86 -21.61 -3.22
N ASP A 160 20.79 -20.39 -3.75
CA ASP A 160 19.64 -19.50 -3.64
C ASP A 160 19.51 -18.57 -4.84
N PHE A 161 18.29 -18.08 -5.06
CA PHE A 161 17.99 -17.13 -6.12
C PHE A 161 17.01 -16.05 -5.67
N GLY A 162 16.99 -14.95 -6.42
CA GLY A 162 16.14 -13.79 -6.16
C GLY A 162 16.84 -12.62 -5.46
N LYS A 163 16.20 -11.45 -5.53
CA LYS A 163 16.62 -10.20 -4.90
C LYS A 163 15.40 -9.30 -4.68
N GLY A 164 15.50 -8.34 -3.77
CA GLY A 164 14.46 -7.32 -3.59
C GLY A 164 14.64 -6.23 -4.64
N ASP A 165 13.64 -6.03 -5.50
CA ASP A 165 13.61 -4.92 -6.46
C ASP A 165 12.16 -4.63 -6.86
N ARG A 166 11.72 -3.38 -6.69
CA ARG A 166 10.35 -2.97 -7.01
C ARG A 166 10.13 -2.65 -8.48
N LYS A 167 11.22 -2.53 -9.25
CA LYS A 167 11.19 -2.11 -10.66
C LYS A 167 11.59 -3.25 -11.58
N ALA A 168 12.58 -4.05 -11.19
CA ALA A 168 13.05 -5.14 -12.03
C ALA A 168 12.07 -6.32 -12.05
N ILE A 169 11.80 -6.86 -13.23
CA ILE A 169 10.88 -7.99 -13.42
C ILE A 169 11.32 -9.24 -12.64
N ASP A 170 12.63 -9.43 -12.49
CA ASP A 170 13.26 -10.54 -11.79
C ASP A 170 13.40 -10.33 -10.28
N GLY A 171 13.12 -9.13 -9.77
CA GLY A 171 13.18 -8.84 -8.34
C GLY A 171 11.82 -8.88 -7.67
N PHE A 172 11.80 -9.27 -6.39
CA PHE A 172 10.61 -9.27 -5.57
C PHE A 172 10.27 -7.83 -5.13
N GLY A 173 9.06 -7.38 -5.47
CA GLY A 173 8.69 -5.97 -5.52
C GLY A 173 7.87 -5.43 -4.36
N SER A 174 7.53 -6.25 -3.37
CA SER A 174 6.80 -5.82 -2.16
C SER A 174 7.68 -5.95 -0.89
N CYS A 175 7.17 -5.69 0.32
CA CYS A 175 8.00 -5.50 1.52
C CYS A 175 8.69 -6.76 2.07
N CYS A 176 8.18 -7.95 1.76
CA CYS A 176 8.71 -9.23 2.25
C CYS A 176 8.23 -10.36 1.33
N ASN A 177 8.96 -10.65 0.25
CA ASN A 177 8.56 -11.63 -0.77
C ASN A 177 9.76 -12.43 -1.24
N PRO A 178 9.59 -13.68 -1.71
CA PRO A 178 8.32 -14.35 -1.98
C PRO A 178 7.66 -14.84 -0.69
N MET A 179 6.33 -14.81 -0.64
CA MET A 179 5.57 -15.28 0.53
C MET A 179 5.24 -16.76 0.44
N ASN A 180 5.16 -17.32 -0.77
CA ASN A 180 4.89 -18.72 -1.01
C ASN A 180 5.76 -19.23 -2.16
N VAL A 181 6.10 -20.52 -2.10
CA VAL A 181 6.82 -21.28 -3.13
C VAL A 181 6.01 -22.52 -3.49
N ARG A 182 6.06 -22.93 -4.77
CA ARG A 182 5.45 -24.18 -5.23
C ARG A 182 6.36 -24.89 -6.23
N CYS A 183 6.89 -26.05 -5.84
CA CYS A 183 7.63 -26.93 -6.74
C CYS A 183 6.64 -27.67 -7.66
N CYS A 184 6.92 -27.66 -8.96
CA CYS A 184 6.15 -28.34 -10.00
C CYS A 184 6.83 -29.65 -10.41
N ASP A 185 6.06 -30.60 -10.93
CA ASP A 185 6.56 -31.93 -11.33
C ASP A 185 7.66 -31.88 -12.41
N ASN A 186 7.69 -30.81 -13.20
CA ASN A 186 8.71 -30.58 -14.23
C ASN A 186 9.99 -29.91 -13.70
N GLY A 187 10.10 -29.70 -12.38
CA GLY A 187 11.23 -29.08 -11.71
C GLY A 187 11.15 -27.56 -11.57
N ASP A 188 10.13 -26.91 -12.13
CA ASP A 188 10.00 -25.46 -11.98
C ASP A 188 9.54 -25.06 -10.59
N ILE A 189 9.94 -23.86 -10.18
CA ILE A 189 9.58 -23.28 -8.90
C ILE A 189 8.73 -22.04 -9.16
N LEU A 190 7.47 -22.09 -8.72
CA LEU A 190 6.60 -20.92 -8.72
C LEU A 190 6.78 -20.15 -7.43
N THR A 191 6.65 -18.83 -7.50
CA THR A 191 6.65 -17.93 -6.35
C THR A 191 5.46 -17.00 -6.41
N ALA A 192 4.92 -16.62 -5.25
CA ALA A 192 3.88 -15.60 -5.13
C ALA A 192 4.33 -14.42 -4.29
N GLU A 193 3.92 -13.24 -4.72
CA GLU A 193 4.17 -12.00 -4.02
C GLU A 193 2.90 -11.41 -3.39
N SER A 194 2.91 -11.15 -2.07
CA SER A 194 1.83 -10.44 -1.41
C SER A 194 1.82 -8.95 -1.77
N SER A 195 0.69 -8.29 -1.55
CA SER A 195 0.39 -6.91 -1.94
C SER A 195 0.27 -6.64 -3.43
N ILE A 196 1.02 -7.37 -4.26
CA ILE A 196 1.03 -7.16 -5.72
C ILE A 196 0.47 -8.36 -6.50
N GLY A 197 0.34 -9.54 -5.90
CA GLY A 197 -0.30 -10.70 -6.53
C GLY A 197 0.47 -11.31 -7.70
N THR A 198 1.72 -10.92 -7.91
CA THR A 198 2.55 -11.42 -9.00
C THR A 198 2.90 -12.89 -8.75
N ILE A 199 2.73 -13.71 -9.78
CA ILE A 199 3.22 -15.09 -9.82
C ILE A 199 4.38 -15.15 -10.80
N LYS A 200 5.53 -15.65 -10.35
CA LYS A 200 6.72 -15.84 -11.19
C LYS A 200 7.10 -17.30 -11.24
N ARG A 201 7.63 -17.71 -12.38
CA ARG A 201 8.12 -19.08 -12.63
C ARG A 201 9.64 -19.03 -12.80
N PHE A 202 10.31 -19.85 -12.03
CA PHE A 202 11.75 -20.04 -12.08
C PHE A 202 12.07 -21.48 -12.48
N SER A 203 13.22 -21.69 -13.12
CA SER A 203 13.76 -23.03 -13.33
C SER A 203 14.21 -23.64 -12.00
N LYS A 204 14.52 -24.93 -12.00
CA LYS A 204 15.12 -25.63 -10.84
C LYS A 204 16.44 -24.99 -10.36
N ASP A 205 17.15 -24.32 -11.27
CA ASP A 205 18.44 -23.68 -11.01
C ASP A 205 18.26 -22.21 -10.58
N GLY A 206 17.01 -21.71 -10.51
CA GLY A 206 16.69 -20.37 -10.04
C GLY A 206 16.68 -19.28 -11.11
N GLU A 207 16.73 -19.63 -12.39
CA GLU A 207 16.63 -18.68 -13.49
C GLU A 207 15.17 -18.27 -13.70
N LEU A 208 14.89 -16.97 -13.87
CA LEU A 208 13.54 -16.50 -14.17
C LEU A 208 13.13 -16.96 -15.58
N LEU A 209 12.11 -17.81 -15.65
CA LEU A 209 11.49 -18.24 -16.90
C LEU A 209 10.42 -17.24 -17.36
N GLY A 210 9.78 -16.56 -16.42
CA GLY A 210 8.86 -15.47 -16.73
C GLY A 210 7.88 -15.13 -15.61
N VAL A 211 7.13 -14.05 -15.82
CA VAL A 211 5.95 -13.72 -15.03
C VAL A 211 4.77 -14.49 -15.61
N VAL A 212 4.15 -15.32 -14.78
CA VAL A 212 2.95 -16.08 -15.16
C VAL A 212 1.75 -15.15 -15.29
N GLY A 213 1.60 -14.23 -14.35
CA GLY A 213 0.56 -13.23 -14.34
C GLY A 213 0.43 -12.56 -12.97
N LYS A 214 -0.62 -11.76 -12.82
CA LYS A 214 -0.90 -10.98 -11.61
C LYS A 214 -2.32 -11.24 -11.13
N ALA A 215 -2.47 -11.81 -9.94
CA ALA A 215 -3.76 -11.93 -9.28
C ALA A 215 -4.20 -10.56 -8.74
N LYS A 216 -5.48 -10.20 -8.93
CA LYS A 216 -6.07 -8.99 -8.36
C LYS A 216 -6.38 -9.21 -6.86
N ILE A 217 -5.38 -9.01 -6.03
CA ILE A 217 -5.47 -9.06 -4.57
C ILE A 217 -5.26 -7.66 -3.98
N GLY A 218 -5.78 -7.40 -2.77
CA GLY A 218 -5.55 -6.11 -2.12
C GLY A 218 -4.10 -5.89 -1.71
N GLY A 219 -3.78 -4.70 -1.21
CA GLY A 219 -2.49 -4.39 -0.59
C GLY A 219 -2.26 -5.01 0.78
N GLY A 220 -0.99 -5.19 1.13
CA GLY A 220 -0.58 -5.58 2.48
C GLY A 220 0.01 -6.98 2.58
N CYS A 221 0.54 -7.24 3.75
CA CYS A 221 1.13 -8.51 4.14
C CYS A 221 0.08 -9.61 4.24
N LYS A 222 0.11 -10.58 3.32
CA LYS A 222 -0.95 -11.59 3.21
C LYS A 222 -0.40 -12.96 2.92
N HIS A 223 -1.19 -13.95 3.33
CA HIS A 223 -1.01 -15.30 2.88
C HIS A 223 -1.53 -15.46 1.45
N VAL A 224 -0.61 -15.72 0.53
CA VAL A 224 -0.85 -15.89 -0.90
C VAL A 224 -0.43 -17.29 -1.37
N ALA A 225 -1.02 -18.32 -0.75
CA ALA A 225 -0.74 -19.71 -1.10
C ALA A 225 -1.01 -19.96 -2.60
N LEU A 226 -0.10 -20.69 -3.26
CA LEU A 226 -0.22 -21.04 -4.67
C LEU A 226 -0.60 -22.50 -4.89
N GLY A 227 -1.47 -22.70 -5.87
CA GLY A 227 -1.71 -23.98 -6.53
C GLY A 227 -1.41 -23.88 -8.03
N PHE A 228 -1.01 -24.99 -8.63
CA PHE A 228 -0.85 -25.11 -10.08
C PHE A 228 -1.45 -26.43 -10.55
N ASP A 229 -2.29 -26.35 -11.58
CA ASP A 229 -2.89 -27.50 -12.25
C ASP A 229 -2.31 -27.58 -13.66
N ALA A 230 -1.39 -28.53 -13.86
CA ALA A 230 -0.73 -28.74 -15.14
C ALA A 230 -1.69 -29.23 -16.24
N GLN A 231 -2.74 -29.99 -15.89
CA GLN A 231 -3.68 -30.53 -16.87
C GLN A 231 -4.55 -29.44 -17.48
N ARG A 232 -4.97 -28.48 -16.64
CA ARG A 232 -5.79 -27.34 -17.07
C ARG A 232 -4.97 -26.10 -17.42
N ASN A 233 -3.66 -26.13 -17.19
CA ASN A 233 -2.75 -24.98 -17.30
C ASN A 233 -3.28 -23.76 -16.52
N ARG A 234 -3.61 -23.97 -15.24
CA ARG A 234 -4.23 -22.94 -14.38
C ARG A 234 -3.45 -22.74 -13.10
N TYR A 235 -3.36 -21.49 -12.69
CA TYR A 235 -2.72 -21.09 -11.44
C TYR A 235 -3.77 -20.57 -10.47
N TYR A 236 -3.64 -20.94 -9.21
CA TYR A 236 -4.57 -20.58 -8.15
C TYR A 236 -3.79 -19.80 -7.10
N MET A 237 -4.32 -18.66 -6.68
CA MET A 237 -3.77 -17.88 -5.57
C MET A 237 -4.86 -17.61 -4.55
N MET A 238 -4.57 -17.90 -3.29
CA MET A 238 -5.46 -17.55 -2.19
C MET A 238 -5.53 -16.03 -2.00
N ASN A 239 -6.75 -15.48 -1.98
CA ASN A 239 -7.02 -14.08 -1.69
C ASN A 239 -7.79 -13.97 -0.37
N VAL A 240 -7.04 -13.95 0.73
CA VAL A 240 -7.59 -13.99 2.11
C VAL A 240 -8.50 -12.81 2.40
N ASP A 241 -8.27 -11.65 1.81
CA ASP A 241 -9.10 -10.46 2.07
C ASP A 241 -10.56 -10.62 1.64
N LYS A 242 -10.78 -11.41 0.59
CA LYS A 242 -12.09 -11.57 -0.04
C LYS A 242 -12.63 -12.99 0.11
N ASP A 243 -12.01 -13.82 0.93
CA ASP A 243 -12.35 -15.25 1.11
C ASP A 243 -12.47 -16.02 -0.22
N HIS A 244 -11.68 -15.64 -1.23
CA HIS A 244 -11.76 -16.17 -2.59
C HIS A 244 -10.44 -16.80 -3.05
N ILE A 245 -10.51 -17.59 -4.11
CA ILE A 245 -9.35 -18.09 -4.85
C ILE A 245 -9.31 -17.37 -6.20
N CYS A 246 -8.23 -16.64 -6.46
CA CYS A 246 -7.96 -16.08 -7.78
C CYS A 246 -7.51 -17.21 -8.71
N VAL A 247 -8.14 -17.32 -9.88
CA VAL A 247 -7.77 -18.29 -10.92
C VAL A 247 -7.18 -17.54 -12.10
N LEU A 248 -5.90 -17.80 -12.41
CA LEU A 248 -5.27 -17.30 -13.63
C LEU A 248 -5.41 -18.36 -14.71
N VAL A 249 -5.96 -17.94 -15.84
CA VAL A 249 -6.20 -18.77 -17.02
C VAL A 249 -5.24 -18.37 -18.15
N PRO A 250 -4.98 -19.25 -19.12
CA PRO A 250 -4.21 -18.89 -20.30
C PRO A 250 -4.81 -17.69 -21.04
N ASN A 251 -3.97 -16.82 -21.62
CA ASN A 251 -4.44 -15.64 -22.37
C ASN A 251 -5.39 -16.00 -23.52
N ALA A 252 -5.24 -17.19 -24.12
CA ALA A 252 -6.15 -17.67 -25.18
C ALA A 252 -7.56 -18.02 -24.68
N GLU A 253 -7.73 -18.25 -23.38
CA GLU A 253 -9.01 -18.53 -22.73
C GLU A 253 -9.56 -17.31 -21.97
N ALA A 254 -8.71 -16.30 -21.72
CA ALA A 254 -9.10 -15.10 -21.03
C ALA A 254 -10.06 -14.28 -21.91
N PRO A 255 -11.19 -13.79 -21.37
CA PRO A 255 -12.01 -12.82 -22.09
C PRO A 255 -11.22 -11.52 -22.29
N GLU A 256 -11.55 -10.76 -23.34
CA GLU A 256 -10.91 -9.46 -23.61
C GLU A 256 -11.06 -8.50 -22.42
N LEU A 257 -12.24 -8.53 -21.78
CA LEU A 257 -12.52 -7.85 -20.53
C LEU A 257 -13.21 -8.83 -19.57
N THR A 258 -12.77 -8.84 -18.33
CA THR A 258 -13.46 -9.50 -17.22
C THR A 258 -14.76 -8.76 -16.89
N SER A 259 -15.69 -9.42 -16.19
CA SER A 259 -16.91 -8.78 -15.70
C SER A 259 -16.63 -7.53 -14.87
N ASP A 260 -15.58 -7.58 -14.05
CA ASP A 260 -15.15 -6.45 -13.21
C ASP A 260 -14.62 -5.29 -14.05
N GLU A 261 -13.89 -5.57 -15.14
CA GLU A 261 -13.40 -4.53 -16.06
C GLU A 261 -14.52 -3.91 -16.87
N VAL A 262 -15.53 -4.69 -17.26
CA VAL A 262 -16.75 -4.16 -17.90
C VAL A 262 -17.47 -3.21 -16.94
N MET A 263 -17.71 -3.63 -15.70
CA MET A 263 -18.33 -2.79 -14.67
C MET A 263 -17.50 -1.53 -14.36
N ALA A 264 -16.18 -1.65 -14.27
CA ALA A 264 -15.28 -0.52 -14.06
C ALA A 264 -15.30 0.46 -15.23
N LYS A 265 -15.35 -0.05 -16.47
CA LYS A 265 -15.46 0.76 -17.69
C LYS A 265 -16.80 1.51 -17.74
N GLU A 266 -17.91 0.82 -17.46
CA GLU A 266 -19.24 1.44 -17.37
C GLU A 266 -19.28 2.51 -16.27
N ALA A 267 -18.74 2.22 -15.08
CA ALA A 267 -18.62 3.18 -13.99
C ALA A 267 -17.80 4.40 -14.37
N ARG A 268 -16.68 4.20 -15.09
CA ARG A 268 -15.81 5.29 -15.57
C ARG A 268 -16.53 6.20 -16.55
N LEU A 269 -17.18 5.63 -17.57
CA LEU A 269 -17.93 6.38 -18.58
C LEU A 269 -19.23 7.00 -18.04
N GLY A 270 -19.74 6.49 -16.91
CA GLY A 270 -20.91 7.03 -16.22
C GLY A 270 -20.54 8.06 -15.15
N LEU A 271 -20.58 7.64 -13.89
CA LEU A 271 -20.34 8.54 -12.76
C LEU A 271 -18.86 8.94 -12.61
N GLY A 272 -17.92 8.20 -13.20
CA GLY A 272 -16.50 8.52 -13.19
C GLY A 272 -16.19 9.83 -13.89
N GLU A 273 -16.76 10.07 -15.08
CA GLU A 273 -16.66 11.35 -15.79
C GLU A 273 -17.21 12.50 -14.94
N LYS A 274 -18.30 12.26 -14.19
CA LYS A 274 -18.82 13.24 -13.24
C LYS A 274 -17.87 13.48 -12.07
N LEU A 275 -17.10 12.50 -11.62
CA LEU A 275 -16.18 12.68 -10.49
C LEU A 275 -14.97 13.56 -10.85
N VAL A 276 -14.55 13.57 -12.11
CA VAL A 276 -13.37 14.33 -12.55
C VAL A 276 -13.50 15.81 -12.18
N GLY A 277 -12.40 16.38 -11.68
CA GLY A 277 -12.29 17.78 -11.26
C GLY A 277 -12.01 17.95 -9.76
N GLU A 278 -12.10 19.20 -9.33
CA GLU A 278 -11.76 19.63 -7.97
C GLU A 278 -12.99 19.63 -7.04
N TRP A 279 -12.80 19.16 -5.82
CA TRP A 279 -13.83 19.05 -4.80
C TRP A 279 -13.30 19.51 -3.45
N SER A 280 -14.04 20.35 -2.74
CA SER A 280 -13.67 20.80 -1.40
C SER A 280 -14.88 20.88 -0.48
N LEU A 281 -14.64 20.90 0.83
CA LEU A 281 -15.73 20.94 1.82
C LEU A 281 -16.61 22.20 1.70
N ASP A 282 -16.04 23.31 1.22
CA ASP A 282 -16.72 24.60 1.09
C ASP A 282 -16.95 25.05 -0.36
N GLY A 283 -16.48 24.27 -1.34
CA GLY A 283 -16.58 24.57 -2.77
C GLY A 283 -15.57 25.62 -3.26
N LYS A 284 -14.58 25.97 -2.45
CA LYS A 284 -13.49 26.88 -2.82
C LYS A 284 -12.25 26.11 -3.31
N PRO A 285 -11.48 26.69 -4.23
CA PRO A 285 -10.21 26.09 -4.67
C PRO A 285 -9.23 26.01 -3.50
N LEU A 286 -8.22 25.15 -3.65
CA LEU A 286 -7.08 25.21 -2.74
C LEU A 286 -6.42 26.59 -2.82
N PRO A 287 -6.02 27.18 -1.67
CA PRO A 287 -5.20 28.38 -1.68
C PRO A 287 -3.94 28.09 -2.49
N ASN A 288 -3.73 28.85 -3.57
CA ASN A 288 -2.61 28.62 -4.44
C ASN A 288 -1.33 28.86 -3.63
N ALA A 289 -0.34 27.97 -3.72
CA ALA A 289 0.92 28.14 -2.98
C ALA A 289 1.63 29.46 -3.36
N LYS A 290 1.33 29.97 -4.55
CA LYS A 290 1.79 31.26 -5.05
C LYS A 290 1.13 32.44 -4.32
N ASP A 291 -0.17 32.37 -4.06
CA ASP A 291 -0.90 33.40 -3.29
C ASP A 291 -0.37 33.50 -1.84
N ALA A 292 0.07 32.38 -1.27
CA ALA A 292 0.71 32.37 0.04
C ALA A 292 2.11 33.03 0.03
N ASN A 293 2.84 32.93 -1.07
CA ASN A 293 4.15 33.58 -1.24
C ASN A 293 4.04 35.05 -1.66
N ASP A 294 3.03 35.42 -2.44
CA ASP A 294 2.78 36.82 -2.81
C ASP A 294 2.23 37.61 -1.60
N ALA A 295 1.52 36.94 -0.68
CA ALA A 295 1.21 37.46 0.65
C ALA A 295 2.46 37.68 1.54
N ALA A 296 3.62 37.08 1.22
CA ALA A 296 4.87 37.30 1.95
C ALA A 296 5.55 38.64 1.58
N GLY A 297 5.08 39.33 0.53
CA GLY A 297 5.39 40.73 0.26
C GLY A 297 4.46 41.72 0.97
N ALA A 298 3.44 41.24 1.68
CA ALA A 298 2.48 42.06 2.39
C ALA A 298 2.99 42.46 3.79
N SER A 299 2.42 43.51 4.38
CA SER A 299 2.82 44.01 5.70
C SER A 299 2.75 42.90 6.77
N ALA A 300 3.50 43.05 7.87
CA ALA A 300 3.47 42.10 8.98
C ALA A 300 2.05 41.83 9.51
N GLU A 301 1.12 42.78 9.37
CA GLU A 301 -0.30 42.61 9.70
C GLU A 301 -1.06 41.78 8.67
N ALA A 302 -0.76 41.88 7.38
CA ALA A 302 -1.34 41.02 6.35
C ALA A 302 -0.81 39.59 6.43
N ILE A 303 0.48 39.40 6.73
CA ILE A 303 1.06 38.08 7.01
C ILE A 303 0.42 37.50 8.29
N ARG A 304 0.24 38.30 9.34
CA ARG A 304 -0.44 37.87 10.55
C ARG A 304 -1.91 37.54 10.30
N ALA A 305 -2.63 38.32 9.50
CA ALA A 305 -4.02 38.05 9.14
C ALA A 305 -4.14 36.82 8.24
N ALA A 306 -3.20 36.58 7.33
CA ALA A 306 -3.15 35.37 6.51
C ALA A 306 -2.79 34.14 7.35
N LEU A 307 -1.83 34.24 8.28
CA LEU A 307 -1.48 33.17 9.21
C LEU A 307 -2.59 32.92 10.25
N GLU A 308 -3.28 33.96 10.73
CA GLU A 308 -4.49 33.83 11.57
C GLU A 308 -5.64 33.25 10.76
N ALA A 309 -5.82 33.61 9.49
CA ALA A 309 -6.82 33.02 8.61
C ALA A 309 -6.50 31.55 8.30
N VAL A 310 -5.25 31.19 8.07
CA VAL A 310 -4.80 29.78 7.91
C VAL A 310 -4.92 29.02 9.24
N ALA A 311 -4.68 29.68 10.38
CA ALA A 311 -4.82 29.09 11.72
C ALA A 311 -6.28 28.99 12.19
N LEU A 312 -7.17 29.88 11.76
CA LEU A 312 -8.62 29.88 12.02
C LEU A 312 -9.38 29.03 11.00
N ALA A 313 -8.88 28.94 9.78
CA ALA A 313 -9.25 27.95 8.78
C ALA A 313 -8.60 26.59 9.07
N LYS A 314 -7.97 26.39 10.24
CA LYS A 314 -7.75 25.03 10.75
C LYS A 314 -9.10 24.33 10.73
N PRO A 315 -9.28 23.37 9.82
CA PRO A 315 -10.59 22.85 9.58
C PRO A 315 -11.08 22.14 10.85
N ARG A 316 -12.39 22.18 11.09
CA ARG A 316 -13.10 21.28 12.02
C ARG A 316 -12.71 19.80 11.86
N ALA A 317 -12.06 19.45 10.75
CA ALA A 317 -11.44 18.17 10.42
C ALA A 317 -10.30 17.70 11.36
N GLN A 318 -9.84 18.50 12.34
CA GLN A 318 -8.75 18.06 13.24
C GLN A 318 -9.10 16.84 14.12
N SER A 319 -10.37 16.44 14.22
CA SER A 319 -10.75 15.20 14.92
C SER A 319 -10.62 13.93 14.08
N ASP A 320 -10.67 14.04 12.75
CA ASP A 320 -10.65 12.88 11.86
C ASP A 320 -9.36 12.85 11.03
N PRO A 321 -8.38 11.99 11.39
CA PRO A 321 -7.10 11.90 10.70
C PRO A 321 -7.20 11.37 9.27
N TYR A 322 -8.37 10.88 8.84
CA TYR A 322 -8.65 10.34 7.51
C TYR A 322 -9.48 11.29 6.63
N SER A 323 -9.88 12.44 7.16
CA SER A 323 -10.65 13.42 6.40
C SER A 323 -9.73 14.31 5.55
N ALA A 324 -9.90 14.24 4.22
CA ALA A 324 -9.33 15.23 3.31
C ALA A 324 -10.25 16.45 3.26
N ASN A 325 -9.70 17.66 3.22
CA ASN A 325 -10.51 18.85 2.99
C ASN A 325 -10.69 19.17 1.50
N TYR A 326 -9.89 18.53 0.65
CA TYR A 326 -9.88 18.72 -0.79
C TYR A 326 -9.47 17.45 -1.54
N PHE A 327 -10.09 17.26 -2.70
CA PHE A 327 -9.76 16.24 -3.69
C PHE A 327 -9.64 16.87 -5.08
N HIS A 328 -8.72 16.35 -5.89
CA HIS A 328 -8.69 16.58 -7.33
C HIS A 328 -8.55 15.23 -8.02
N PHE A 329 -9.62 14.82 -8.70
CA PHE A 329 -9.67 13.59 -9.49
C PHE A 329 -9.35 13.94 -10.94
N GLU A 330 -8.17 13.57 -11.43
CA GLU A 330 -7.77 13.79 -12.82
C GLU A 330 -8.30 12.65 -13.71
N ALA A 331 -8.61 12.97 -14.96
CA ALA A 331 -9.19 12.01 -15.92
C ALA A 331 -8.22 10.87 -16.28
N ASP A 332 -6.92 11.08 -16.12
CA ASP A 332 -5.87 10.08 -16.34
C ASP A 332 -5.70 9.11 -15.15
N GLY A 333 -6.53 9.26 -14.12
CA GLY A 333 -6.50 8.44 -12.91
C GLY A 333 -5.57 8.96 -11.83
N LYS A 334 -4.96 10.15 -11.97
CA LYS A 334 -4.22 10.77 -10.87
C LYS A 334 -5.17 11.36 -9.82
N LEU A 335 -4.81 11.19 -8.55
CA LEU A 335 -5.57 11.71 -7.40
C LEU A 335 -4.67 12.62 -6.58
N THR A 336 -5.11 13.87 -6.38
CA THR A 336 -4.48 14.77 -5.41
C THR A 336 -5.42 14.98 -4.23
N THR A 337 -4.91 14.87 -3.01
CA THR A 337 -5.68 15.09 -1.78
C THR A 337 -4.94 16.06 -0.87
N GLN A 338 -5.66 16.97 -0.22
CA GLN A 338 -5.12 17.79 0.86
C GLN A 338 -5.95 17.60 2.14
N GLY A 339 -5.30 17.77 3.29
CA GLY A 339 -5.89 17.47 4.59
C GLY A 339 -5.72 16.00 5.00
N GLY A 340 -5.89 15.74 6.28
CA GLY A 340 -5.67 14.41 6.86
C GLY A 340 -4.20 13.96 6.86
N SER A 341 -3.99 12.68 7.20
CA SER A 341 -2.66 12.06 7.32
C SER A 341 -2.06 11.58 5.99
N MET A 342 -2.79 11.66 4.88
CA MET A 342 -2.42 11.04 3.59
C MET A 342 -2.01 12.02 2.48
N SER A 343 -1.90 13.32 2.77
CA SER A 343 -1.77 14.38 1.75
C SER A 343 -0.40 14.49 1.03
N SER A 344 0.54 13.57 1.23
CA SER A 344 1.93 13.70 0.75
C SER A 344 2.41 12.57 -0.16
N GLN A 345 1.49 11.79 -0.73
CA GLN A 345 1.82 10.62 -1.55
C GLN A 345 1.29 10.81 -2.96
N GLU A 346 2.01 10.26 -3.94
CA GLU A 346 1.47 10.08 -5.29
C GLU A 346 0.35 9.05 -5.21
N LEU A 347 -0.88 9.52 -5.37
CA LEU A 347 -2.08 8.70 -5.34
C LEU A 347 -2.67 8.65 -6.75
N GLY A 348 -3.21 7.49 -7.08
CA GLY A 348 -4.08 7.28 -8.22
C GLY A 348 -5.47 6.91 -7.75
N TRP A 349 -6.41 6.88 -8.69
CA TRP A 349 -7.75 6.37 -8.49
C TRP A 349 -8.23 5.62 -9.72
N GLU A 350 -9.10 4.63 -9.50
CA GLU A 350 -9.81 3.94 -10.58
C GLU A 350 -11.26 3.69 -10.20
N CYS A 351 -12.17 3.80 -11.17
CA CYS A 351 -13.55 3.36 -10.98
C CYS A 351 -13.59 1.83 -10.86
N VAL A 352 -14.36 1.33 -9.90
CA VAL A 352 -14.57 -0.11 -9.67
C VAL A 352 -15.93 -0.53 -10.21
N ARG A 353 -16.98 0.18 -9.79
CA ARG A 353 -18.38 -0.09 -10.14
C ARG A 353 -19.23 1.11 -9.77
N HIS A 354 -20.48 1.13 -10.22
CA HIS A 354 -21.45 2.12 -9.77
C HIS A 354 -22.82 1.48 -9.54
N GLU A 355 -23.61 2.06 -8.64
CA GLU A 355 -24.95 1.61 -8.28
C GLU A 355 -25.84 2.84 -8.11
N GLY A 356 -26.76 3.07 -9.04
CA GLY A 356 -27.60 4.27 -9.04
C GLY A 356 -26.76 5.56 -9.13
N ASN A 357 -26.84 6.40 -8.10
CA ASN A 357 -26.05 7.64 -7.97
C ASN A 357 -24.75 7.45 -7.16
N THR A 358 -24.38 6.22 -6.84
CA THR A 358 -23.20 5.89 -6.05
C THR A 358 -22.10 5.34 -6.93
N LEU A 359 -20.91 5.94 -6.89
CA LEU A 359 -19.70 5.44 -7.53
C LEU A 359 -18.79 4.83 -6.46
N PHE A 360 -18.22 3.67 -6.75
CA PHE A 360 -17.16 3.07 -5.97
C PHE A 360 -15.85 3.22 -6.76
N ALA A 361 -14.87 3.86 -6.14
CA ALA A 361 -13.55 4.08 -6.74
C ALA A 361 -12.44 3.60 -5.81
N SER A 362 -11.42 2.95 -6.34
CA SER A 362 -10.27 2.50 -5.55
C SER A 362 -9.22 3.60 -5.46
N GLN A 363 -8.65 3.79 -4.28
CA GLN A 363 -7.41 4.56 -4.10
C GLN A 363 -6.22 3.67 -4.39
N ILE A 364 -5.38 4.09 -5.34
CA ILE A 364 -4.18 3.40 -5.77
C ILE A 364 -2.96 4.14 -5.21
N GLN A 365 -2.02 3.41 -4.63
CA GLN A 365 -0.70 3.94 -4.29
C GLN A 365 0.37 3.05 -4.92
N GLY A 366 1.06 3.56 -5.94
CA GLY A 366 1.91 2.74 -6.80
C GLY A 366 1.10 1.66 -7.52
N ASN A 367 1.33 0.39 -7.21
CA ASN A 367 0.64 -0.77 -7.80
C ASN A 367 -0.34 -1.46 -6.84
N ILE A 368 -0.65 -0.80 -5.73
CA ILE A 368 -1.37 -1.39 -4.60
C ILE A 368 -2.68 -0.63 -4.39
N GLN A 369 -3.78 -1.39 -4.34
CA GLN A 369 -5.09 -0.90 -3.90
C GLN A 369 -5.14 -0.92 -2.37
N TYR A 370 -5.31 0.26 -1.75
CA TYR A 370 -5.31 0.41 -0.29
C TYR A 370 -6.69 0.67 0.29
N TYR A 371 -7.43 1.61 -0.29
CA TYR A 371 -8.73 2.05 0.21
C TYR A 371 -9.75 2.11 -0.93
N GLU A 372 -11.03 2.15 -0.56
CA GLU A 372 -12.11 2.41 -1.50
C GLU A 372 -12.81 3.71 -1.11
N TYR A 373 -13.08 4.56 -2.09
CA TYR A 373 -13.98 5.68 -1.96
C TYR A 373 -15.39 5.25 -2.37
N LYS A 374 -16.36 5.50 -1.50
CA LYS A 374 -17.78 5.49 -1.85
C LYS A 374 -18.23 6.93 -2.05
N ILE A 375 -18.59 7.27 -3.29
CA ILE A 375 -19.00 8.61 -3.72
C ILE A 375 -20.49 8.60 -4.03
N GLU A 376 -21.29 9.25 -3.19
CA GLU A 376 -22.74 9.38 -3.38
C GLU A 376 -23.06 10.77 -3.93
N PHE A 377 -23.41 10.85 -5.22
CA PHE A 377 -23.74 12.12 -5.87
C PHE A 377 -25.11 12.63 -5.40
N VAL A 378 -25.12 13.80 -4.78
CA VAL A 378 -26.36 14.51 -4.41
C VAL A 378 -26.83 15.37 -5.58
N SER A 379 -25.88 15.98 -6.31
CA SER A 379 -26.08 16.71 -7.55
C SER A 379 -24.80 16.66 -8.39
N ASP A 380 -24.76 17.32 -9.54
CA ASP A 380 -23.53 17.42 -10.35
C ASP A 380 -22.43 18.26 -9.66
N ASP A 381 -22.81 19.13 -8.72
CA ASP A 381 -21.90 20.03 -7.99
C ASP A 381 -21.70 19.61 -6.52
N GLU A 382 -22.28 18.49 -6.08
CA GLU A 382 -22.23 18.09 -4.67
C GLU A 382 -22.29 16.57 -4.49
N ALA A 383 -21.36 16.02 -3.70
CA ALA A 383 -21.27 14.60 -3.43
C ALA A 383 -20.82 14.33 -1.99
N THR A 384 -21.29 13.23 -1.40
CA THR A 384 -20.71 12.69 -0.17
C THR A 384 -19.59 11.73 -0.55
N ILE A 385 -18.36 12.03 -0.13
CA ILE A 385 -17.18 11.17 -0.38
C ILE A 385 -16.81 10.51 0.94
N SER A 386 -16.88 9.18 0.97
CA SER A 386 -16.52 8.37 2.13
C SER A 386 -15.28 7.54 1.83
N LEU A 387 -14.27 7.60 2.69
CA LEU A 387 -13.11 6.70 2.64
C LEU A 387 -13.45 5.42 3.40
N MET A 388 -13.28 4.27 2.76
CA MET A 388 -13.60 2.96 3.31
C MET A 388 -12.35 2.07 3.36
N HIS A 389 -12.31 1.21 4.38
CA HIS A 389 -11.33 0.13 4.51
C HIS A 389 -12.05 -1.13 5.01
N ASN A 390 -12.02 -2.21 4.24
CA ASN A 390 -12.74 -3.46 4.53
C ASN A 390 -14.20 -3.23 4.93
N GLU A 391 -14.95 -2.51 4.08
CA GLU A 391 -16.38 -2.17 4.29
C GLU A 391 -16.67 -1.20 5.45
N HIS A 392 -15.68 -0.86 6.27
CA HIS A 392 -15.82 0.13 7.33
C HIS A 392 -15.56 1.54 6.81
N VAL A 393 -16.48 2.46 7.08
CA VAL A 393 -16.31 3.89 6.80
C VAL A 393 -15.33 4.48 7.81
N LEU A 394 -14.18 4.95 7.32
CA LEU A 394 -13.16 5.64 8.12
C LEU A 394 -13.46 7.14 8.24
N SER A 395 -13.87 7.76 7.14
CA SER A 395 -14.28 9.16 7.08
C SER A 395 -15.41 9.33 6.08
N SER A 396 -16.28 10.32 6.31
CA SER A 396 -17.37 10.65 5.38
C SER A 396 -17.71 12.12 5.50
N ASN A 397 -17.59 12.85 4.40
CA ASN A 397 -17.92 14.27 4.36
C ASN A 397 -18.63 14.63 3.06
N ARG A 398 -19.38 15.74 3.11
CA ARG A 398 -20.06 16.32 1.96
C ARG A 398 -19.15 17.36 1.31
N TYR A 399 -18.87 17.19 0.04
CA TYR A 399 -18.00 18.03 -0.77
C TYR A 399 -18.82 18.73 -1.83
N LYS A 400 -18.37 19.95 -2.16
CA LYS A 400 -18.87 20.73 -3.28
C LYS A 400 -17.80 20.80 -4.35
N ARG A 401 -18.23 20.73 -5.60
CA ARG A 401 -17.34 20.95 -6.74
C ARG A 401 -16.80 22.37 -6.67
N VAL A 402 -15.50 22.51 -6.85
CA VAL A 402 -14.87 23.82 -7.02
C VAL A 402 -15.20 24.31 -8.43
N LYS A 403 -15.92 25.43 -8.51
CA LYS A 403 -16.25 26.01 -9.81
C LYS A 403 -15.01 26.71 -10.35
N PRO A 404 -14.62 26.46 -11.61
CA PRO A 404 -13.57 27.27 -12.23
C PRO A 404 -14.01 28.72 -12.12
N GLU A 405 -13.13 29.56 -11.57
CA GLU A 405 -13.37 31.00 -11.58
C GLU A 405 -13.62 31.37 -13.04
N PRO A 406 -14.74 32.04 -13.37
CA PRO A 406 -15.03 32.40 -14.75
C PRO A 406 -13.79 33.13 -15.24
N ALA A 407 -13.10 32.52 -16.21
CA ALA A 407 -11.86 33.07 -16.75
C ALA A 407 -12.15 34.54 -16.99
N ALA A 408 -11.45 35.41 -16.25
CA ALA A 408 -11.69 36.84 -16.32
C ALA A 408 -11.68 37.14 -17.81
N VAL A 409 -12.86 37.49 -18.34
CA VAL A 409 -13.02 37.78 -19.75
C VAL A 409 -12.08 38.96 -19.94
N GLU A 410 -10.86 38.68 -20.41
CA GLU A 410 -9.92 39.72 -20.81
C GLU A 410 -10.75 40.52 -21.80
N ALA A 411 -11.12 41.73 -21.37
CA ALA A 411 -11.83 42.65 -22.20
C ALA A 411 -10.91 42.88 -23.38
N GLU A 412 -11.17 42.16 -24.45
CA GLU A 412 -10.51 42.27 -25.74
C GLU A 412 -10.72 43.73 -26.13
N ALA A 413 -9.71 44.54 -25.84
CA ALA A 413 -9.67 45.92 -26.26
C ALA A 413 -9.73 45.84 -27.77
N ALA A 414 -10.86 46.28 -28.33
CA ALA A 414 -11.09 46.35 -29.76
C ALA A 414 -9.96 47.15 -30.42
N GLU A 415 -8.93 46.45 -30.90
CA GLU A 415 -7.98 46.99 -31.85
C GLU A 415 -8.71 47.10 -33.19
N THR A 416 -8.99 48.35 -33.54
CA THR A 416 -9.42 48.79 -34.86
C THR A 416 -8.54 48.21 -35.97
N GLU A 417 -9.11 47.36 -36.82
CA GLU A 417 -8.56 46.97 -38.12
C GLU A 417 -8.24 48.22 -38.98
N PRO A 418 -7.03 48.34 -39.57
CA PRO A 418 -6.84 49.15 -40.75
C PRO A 418 -7.14 48.36 -42.03
N ALA A 419 -7.81 49.06 -42.94
CA ALA A 419 -8.29 48.65 -44.25
C ALA A 419 -7.43 47.65 -45.05
N LYS A 420 -8.09 46.59 -45.55
CA LYS A 420 -7.62 45.71 -46.63
C LYS A 420 -7.50 46.49 -47.95
N THR A 421 -6.31 46.46 -48.53
CA THR A 421 -6.08 46.78 -49.95
C THR A 421 -6.12 45.49 -50.75
N GLU A 422 -6.97 45.45 -51.78
CA GLU A 422 -6.99 44.41 -52.82
C GLU A 422 -5.72 44.47 -53.66
N ALA A 423 -5.16 43.30 -53.99
CA ALA A 423 -4.53 43.05 -55.30
C ALA A 423 -4.23 41.56 -55.54
N VAL A 424 -4.94 41.04 -56.54
CA VAL A 424 -4.45 40.25 -57.69
C VAL A 424 -4.10 38.76 -57.52
N GLU A 425 -4.83 38.00 -58.33
CA GLU A 425 -4.70 36.62 -58.79
C GLU A 425 -3.29 36.19 -59.20
N THR A 426 -2.97 34.91 -59.03
CA THR A 426 -2.47 34.07 -60.14
C THR A 426 -2.78 32.59 -59.89
N GLU A 427 -3.40 31.98 -60.91
CA GLU A 427 -3.57 30.54 -61.10
C GLU A 427 -2.23 29.83 -61.38
N ALA A 428 -2.14 28.56 -60.94
CA ALA A 428 -1.62 27.39 -61.69
C ALA A 428 -1.75 26.17 -60.74
N ALA A 429 -2.55 25.14 -61.05
CA ALA A 429 -2.19 23.99 -61.90
C ALA A 429 -0.96 23.25 -61.33
N GLU A 430 -0.85 21.93 -61.16
CA GLU A 430 -1.55 20.76 -61.65
C GLU A 430 -0.81 19.53 -61.06
N THR A 431 -1.43 18.35 -61.00
CA THR A 431 -0.80 17.00 -60.90
C THR A 431 -0.05 16.64 -59.59
N GLY A 432 0.01 15.41 -59.09
CA GLY A 432 -0.45 14.08 -59.51
C GLY A 432 0.25 13.00 -58.65
N ALA A 433 -0.27 11.77 -58.72
CA ALA A 433 0.42 10.48 -58.52
C ALA A 433 0.74 9.92 -57.09
N THR A 434 -0.10 8.97 -56.68
CA THR A 434 0.20 7.53 -56.38
C THR A 434 1.64 7.05 -56.09
N SER A 435 1.80 6.26 -55.01
CA SER A 435 2.33 4.86 -54.96
C SER A 435 2.38 4.38 -53.49
N LYS A 436 1.76 3.27 -53.05
CA LYS A 436 2.12 1.83 -53.18
C LYS A 436 3.53 1.43 -52.72
N GLY A 437 3.58 0.43 -51.82
CA GLY A 437 4.73 -0.41 -51.42
C GLY A 437 4.60 -0.78 -49.92
N ALA A 438 4.07 -1.92 -49.49
CA ALA A 438 4.42 -3.34 -49.69
C ALA A 438 5.70 -3.77 -48.95
N GLU A 439 5.50 -4.63 -47.95
CA GLU A 439 6.28 -5.81 -47.49
C GLU A 439 7.81 -5.79 -47.57
N GLU A 440 8.45 -6.04 -46.41
CA GLU A 440 9.10 -7.32 -46.08
C GLU A 440 9.07 -7.57 -44.57
#